data_AF-A0A357T251-F1
#
_entry.id   AF-A0A357T251-F1
#
_cell.length_a   1.000
_cell.length_b   1.000
_cell.length_c   1.000
_cell.angle_alpha   90.00
_cell.angle_beta   90.00
_cell.angle_gamma   90.00
#
_symmetry.space_group_name_H-M   'P 1'
#
loop_
_entity.id
_entity.type
_entity.pdbx_description
1 polymer ?
#
loop_
_entity_poly.entity_id
_entity_poly.type
_entity_poly.pdbx_seq_one_letter_code
_entity_poly.pdbx_strand_id
1 'polypeptide(L)' 'MFIFAWLNNQLLKMKWLHDLVTLLVKNIFGLDVNSRVGGSIHFFIYDVIKIFILLSVLIFMISYLQSFFPPE' A
#
# COMPACT_ATOMS: atom_id res chain seq x y z
N MET A 1 12.59 -15.76 14.18
CA MET A 1 12.18 -15.68 12.76
C MET A 1 10.73 -15.23 12.51
N PHE A 2 9.84 -15.22 13.52
CA PHE A 2 8.42 -14.84 13.33
C PHE A 2 8.19 -13.33 13.08
N ILE A 3 8.96 -12.48 13.78
CA ILE A 3 8.82 -11.01 13.70
C ILE A 3 9.16 -10.47 12.31
N PHE A 4 10.22 -10.98 11.67
CA PHE A 4 10.63 -10.56 10.32
C PHE A 4 9.59 -10.94 9.26
N ALA A 5 8.99 -12.13 9.38
CA ALA A 5 7.92 -12.57 8.50
C ALA A 5 6.63 -11.75 8.69
N TRP A 6 6.30 -11.40 9.93
CA TRP A 6 5.18 -10.51 10.24
C TRP A 6 5.40 -9.10 9.69
N LEU A 7 6.60 -8.54 9.90
CA LEU A 7 6.98 -7.22 9.39
C LEU A 7 6.92 -7.18 7.86
N ASN A 8 7.48 -8.18 7.18
CA ASN A 8 7.38 -8.30 5.72
C ASN A 8 5.91 -8.35 5.24
N ASN A 9 5.06 -9.12 5.92
CA ASN A 9 3.64 -9.21 5.56
C ASN A 9 2.87 -7.90 5.80
N GLN A 10 3.26 -7.10 6.80
CA GLN A 10 2.63 -5.81 7.06
C GLN A 10 3.19 -4.68 6.19
N LEU A 11 4.50 -4.68 5.94
CA LEU A 11 5.21 -3.56 5.32
C LEU A 11 5.32 -3.73 3.80
N LEU A 12 5.73 -4.92 3.32
CA LEU A 12 5.86 -5.20 1.87
C LEU A 12 4.55 -5.71 1.26
N LYS A 13 3.87 -6.66 1.91
CA LYS A 13 2.56 -7.13 1.41
C LYS A 13 1.42 -6.18 1.73
N MET A 14 1.61 -5.21 2.63
CA MET A 14 0.58 -4.24 3.03
C MET A 14 -0.78 -4.89 3.24
N LYS A 15 -0.84 -5.97 4.05
CA LYS A 15 -2.10 -6.68 4.33
C LYS A 15 -3.17 -5.75 4.90
N TRP A 16 -2.77 -4.82 5.76
CA TRP A 16 -3.66 -3.78 6.29
C TRP A 16 -4.31 -2.95 5.18
N LEU A 17 -3.57 -2.61 4.11
CA LEU A 17 -4.09 -1.86 2.97
C LEU A 17 -5.09 -2.70 2.18
N HIS A 18 -4.83 -3.99 2.02
CA HIS A 18 -5.75 -4.90 1.36
C HIS A 18 -7.10 -4.94 2.09
N ASP A 19 -7.09 -5.11 3.42
CA ASP A 19 -8.31 -5.14 4.24
C ASP A 19 -9.05 -3.80 4.20
N LEU A 20 -8.33 -2.68 4.23
CA LEU A 20 -8.91 -1.35 4.17
C LEU A 20 -9.58 -1.11 2.82
N VAL A 21 -8.92 -1.45 1.71
CA VAL A 21 -9.49 -1.33 0.37
C VAL A 21 -10.68 -2.29 0.19
N THR A 22 -10.63 -3.50 0.74
CA THR A 22 -11.77 -4.42 0.76
C THR A 22 -12.98 -3.81 1.46
N LEU A 23 -12.76 -3.18 2.62
CA LEU A 23 -13.82 -2.53 3.39
C LEU A 23 -14.36 -1.28 2.66
N LEU A 24 -13.49 -0.53 1.99
CA LEU A 24 -13.83 0.65 1.20
C LEU A 24 -14.66 0.27 -0.04
N VAL A 25 -14.25 -0.75 -0.80
CA VAL A 25 -14.98 -1.26 -1.96
C VAL A 25 -16.33 -1.84 -1.54
N LYS A 26 -16.36 -2.61 -0.46
CA LYS A 26 -17.61 -3.22 0.05
C LYS A 26 -18.59 -2.18 0.57
N ASN A 27 -18.13 -1.15 1.28
CA ASN A 27 -19.00 -0.13 1.88
C ASN A 27 -19.38 1.01 0.92
N ILE A 28 -18.47 1.45 0.04
CA ILE A 28 -18.74 2.58 -0.88
C ILE A 28 -19.39 2.12 -2.17
N PHE A 29 -18.92 1.01 -2.74
CA PHE A 29 -19.46 0.53 -4.03
C PHE A 29 -20.57 -0.51 -3.86
N GLY A 30 -20.71 -1.15 -2.69
CA GLY A 30 -21.69 -2.22 -2.47
C GLY A 30 -21.51 -3.41 -3.43
N LEU A 31 -20.38 -3.48 -4.12
CA LEU A 31 -20.07 -4.47 -5.14
C LEU A 31 -19.42 -5.69 -4.50
N ASP A 32 -19.85 -6.87 -4.94
CA ASP A 32 -19.22 -8.11 -4.53
C ASP A 32 -17.79 -8.16 -5.10
N VAL A 33 -16.81 -8.26 -4.19
CA VAL A 33 -15.37 -8.33 -4.52
C VAL A 33 -15.05 -9.61 -5.31
N ASN A 34 -15.95 -10.60 -5.29
CA ASN A 34 -15.88 -11.81 -6.11
C ASN A 34 -16.36 -11.61 -7.56
N SER A 35 -17.01 -10.49 -7.87
CA SER A 35 -17.36 -10.15 -9.25
C SER A 35 -16.14 -9.63 -10.02
N ARG A 36 -16.05 -9.91 -11.33
CA ARG A 36 -14.94 -9.45 -12.19
C ARG A 36 -14.72 -7.94 -12.11
N VAL A 37 -15.79 -7.18 -11.96
CA VAL A 37 -15.76 -5.71 -11.87
C VAL A 37 -15.30 -5.27 -10.49
N GLY A 38 -15.87 -5.83 -9.41
CA GLY A 38 -15.48 -5.52 -8.04
C GLY A 38 -14.02 -5.86 -7.73
N GLY A 39 -13.54 -7.01 -8.21
CA GLY A 39 -12.13 -7.41 -8.08
C GLY A 39 -11.18 -6.49 -8.85
N SER A 40 -11.56 -6.00 -10.02
CA SER A 40 -10.73 -5.07 -10.81
C SER A 40 -10.61 -3.70 -10.13
N ILE A 41 -11.72 -3.16 -9.61
CA ILE A 41 -11.72 -1.89 -8.87
C ILE A 41 -10.89 -2.03 -7.57
N HIS A 42 -11.08 -3.12 -6.85
CA HIS A 42 -10.29 -3.44 -5.66
C HIS A 42 -8.79 -3.47 -5.97
N PHE A 43 -8.40 -4.21 -7.01
CA PHE A 43 -7.01 -4.32 -7.42
C PHE A 43 -6.44 -2.97 -7.85
N PHE A 44 -7.20 -2.18 -8.61
CA PHE A 44 -6.78 -0.86 -9.05
C PHE A 44 -6.54 0.10 -7.88
N ILE A 45 -7.50 0.23 -6.95
CA ILE A 45 -7.37 1.10 -5.78
C ILE A 45 -6.20 0.63 -4.90
N TYR A 46 -6.08 -0.68 -4.68
CA TYR A 46 -5.00 -1.25 -3.91
C TYR A 46 -3.63 -0.94 -4.53
N ASP A 47 -3.48 -1.08 -5.85
CA ASP A 47 -2.21 -0.86 -6.54
C ASP A 47 -1.84 0.62 -6.59
N VAL A 48 -2.81 1.50 -6.86
CA VAL A 48 -2.62 2.96 -6.86
C VAL A 48 -2.17 3.47 -5.49
N ILE A 49 -2.83 3.05 -4.40
CA ILE A 49 -2.43 3.47 -3.05
C ILE A 49 -1.07 2.86 -2.67
N LYS A 50 -0.84 1.58 -3.00
CA LYS A 50 0.42 0.90 -2.69
C LYS A 50 1.60 1.61 -3.32
N ILE A 51 1.55 1.89 -4.63
CA ILE A 51 2.66 2.54 -5.33
C ILE A 51 2.86 3.97 -4.84
N PHE A 52 1.77 4.68 -4.52
CA PHE A 52 1.85 6.04 -3.97
C PHE A 52 2.57 6.09 -2.62
N ILE A 53 2.27 5.15 -1.71
CA ILE A 53 2.98 5.03 -0.43
C ILE A 53 4.45 4.66 -0.66
N LEU A 54 4.73 3.68 -1.51
CA LEU A 54 6.10 3.27 -1.84
C LEU A 54 6.94 4.43 -2.39
N LEU A 55 6.41 5.16 -3.38
CA LEU A 55 7.07 6.33 -3.96
C LEU A 55 7.25 7.44 -2.93
N SER A 56 6.23 7.72 -2.12
CA SER A 56 6.33 8.74 -1.08
C SER A 56 7.44 8.39 -0.10
N VAL A 57 7.45 7.16 0.44
CA VAL A 57 8.51 6.71 1.35
C VAL A 57 9.88 6.77 0.70
N LEU A 58 10.01 6.36 -0.57
CA LEU A 58 11.27 6.41 -1.31
C LEU A 58 11.78 7.85 -1.47
N ILE A 59 10.91 8.76 -1.95
CA ILE A 59 11.26 10.17 -2.15
C ILE A 59 11.60 10.82 -0.81
N PHE A 60 10.82 10.57 0.24
CA PHE A 60 11.11 11.07 1.59
C PHE A 60 12.42 10.50 2.14
N MET A 61 12.72 9.23 1.90
CA MET A 61 13.97 8.61 2.35
C MET A 61 15.18 9.23 1.64
N ILE A 62 15.09 9.42 0.32
CA ILE A 62 16.15 10.09 -0.47
C ILE A 62 16.31 11.53 -0.01
N SER A 63 15.20 12.27 0.15
CA SER A 63 15.19 13.66 0.63
C SER A 63 15.77 13.78 2.04
N TYR A 64 15.42 12.85 2.93
CA TYR A 64 15.97 12.76 4.27
C TYR A 64 17.48 12.52 4.22
N LEU A 65 17.95 11.51 3.48
CA LEU A 65 19.38 11.22 3.32
C LEU A 65 20.17 12.41 2.77
N GLN A 66 19.65 13.09 1.75
CA GLN A 66 20.27 14.28 1.18
C GLN A 66 20.33 15.44 2.19
N SER A 67 19.38 15.53 3.12
CA SER A 67 19.40 16.55 4.17
C SER A 67 20.51 16.33 5.21
N PHE A 68 20.95 15.08 5.46
CA PHE A 68 22.04 14.79 6.41
C PHE A 68 23.43 14.88 5.78
N PHE A 69 23.51 14.72 4.47
CA PHE A 69 24.74 14.92 3.70
C PHE A 69 24.54 16.11 2.75
N PRO A 70 24.51 17.34 3.28
CA PRO A 70 24.54 18.52 2.44
C PRO A 70 25.80 18.43 1.55
N PRO A 71 25.66 18.50 0.21
CA PRO A 71 26.80 18.49 -0.67
C PRO A 71 27.50 19.85 -0.59
N GLU A 72 28.50 19.92 0.28
CA GLU A 72 29.56 20.93 0.25
C GLU A 72 30.87 20.29 -0.20
#